data_AF-D8PMA9-F1
#
_entry.id   AF-D8PMA9-F1
#
_cell.length_a   1.000
_cell.length_b   1.000
_cell.length_c   1.000
_cell.angle_alpha   90.00
_cell.angle_beta   90.00
_cell.angle_gamma   90.00
#
_symmetry.space_group_name_H-M   'P 1'
#
loop_
_entity.id
_entity.type
_entity.pdbx_description
1 polymer ?
#
loop_
_entity_poly.entity_id
_entity_poly.type
_entity_poly.pdbx_seq_one_letter_code
_entity_poly.pdbx_strand_id
1 'polypeptide(L)'
;MASSPTSEVQRFFAFPPGTNSATAADDIEAYGENVAIINEWQRRHFQPRIDRLKPPTDGAWIIDRYFAREVLCLSRDWYLFDCVVCEDELPPLTQEAFEERGRSLLEKLGEYWKRYSRGMETWRTRWTFDFTVDDETEHKLRMWCLVERLDMYQLKKILTDEEETSLWRVFRMGLFHCVQGRWPSRYFREMQHWEYRFLAMSRCLWPDMLHLGYIGDPVTLGGAMACYNMNQYKMDDSHQRLAYYADNVSNIFQFVNKHAWEPVEAKASQAISAFLIYTTESQVE
;
A
#
# COMPACT_ATOMS: atom_id res chain seq x y z
N MET A 1 23.78 -3.59 9.66
CA MET A 1 23.11 -3.41 10.96
C MET A 1 21.95 -2.48 10.70
N ALA A 2 20.71 -2.99 10.75
CA ALA A 2 19.53 -2.14 10.64
C ALA A 2 19.38 -1.37 11.96
N SER A 3 19.20 -0.05 11.88
CA SER A 3 18.79 0.79 12.99
C SER A 3 17.49 0.25 13.59
N SER A 4 17.33 0.28 14.92
CA SER A 4 16.05 -0.08 15.52
C SER A 4 14.97 0.92 15.05
N PRO A 5 13.71 0.50 14.81
CA PRO A 5 12.64 1.39 14.37
C PRO A 5 12.52 2.63 15.26
N THR A 6 12.72 2.46 16.58
CA THR A 6 12.72 3.55 17.56
C THR A 6 13.78 4.62 17.27
N SER A 7 14.99 4.24 16.86
CA SER A 7 16.06 5.20 16.52
C SER A 7 15.77 5.99 15.24
N GLU A 8 15.00 5.41 14.31
CA GLU A 8 14.65 6.06 13.04
C GLU A 8 13.47 7.01 13.17
N VAL A 9 12.52 6.68 14.04
CA VAL A 9 11.43 7.57 14.46
C VAL A 9 12.01 8.77 15.21
N GLN A 10 12.98 8.53 16.09
CA GLN A 10 13.63 9.58 16.88
C GLN A 10 14.28 10.70 16.04
N ARG A 11 14.75 10.39 14.82
CA ARG A 11 15.38 11.39 13.95
C ARG A 11 14.40 12.50 13.55
N PHE A 12 13.10 12.23 13.53
CA PHE A 12 12.07 13.21 13.13
C PHE A 12 11.73 14.22 14.24
N PHE A 13 12.14 13.96 15.49
CA PHE A 13 12.09 14.95 16.58
C PHE A 13 13.29 15.89 16.58
N ALA A 14 14.25 15.73 15.67
CA ALA A 14 15.31 16.69 15.43
C ALA A 14 15.03 17.46 14.14
N PHE A 15 15.56 18.67 14.02
CA PHE A 15 15.52 19.35 12.73
C PHE A 15 16.22 18.51 11.64
N PRO A 16 15.72 18.51 10.38
CA PRO A 16 16.36 17.78 9.30
C PRO A 16 17.78 18.33 9.06
N PRO A 17 18.77 17.51 8.66
CA PRO A 17 20.15 17.95 8.50
C PRO A 17 20.31 19.21 7.63
N GLY A 18 21.08 20.20 8.10
CA GLY A 18 21.36 21.45 7.36
C GLY A 18 20.42 22.63 7.66
N THR A 19 19.73 22.59 8.80
CA THR A 19 18.72 23.58 9.25
C THR A 19 19.29 24.62 10.19
N ASN A 20 19.56 25.80 9.65
CA ASN A 20 19.72 27.06 10.41
C ASN A 20 18.91 28.15 9.70
N SER A 21 17.58 27.96 9.60
CA SER A 21 16.71 28.90 8.88
C SER A 21 16.14 29.95 9.84
N ALA A 22 16.13 31.23 9.45
CA ALA A 22 15.47 32.29 10.22
C ALA A 22 13.98 31.98 10.43
N THR A 23 13.34 31.35 9.44
CA THR A 23 11.95 30.93 9.50
C THR A 23 11.67 29.87 10.58
N ALA A 24 12.65 29.03 10.93
CA ALA A 24 12.50 28.08 12.04
C ALA A 24 12.46 28.82 13.39
N ALA A 25 13.23 29.90 13.56
CA ALA A 25 13.19 30.71 14.77
C ALA A 25 11.83 31.42 14.93
N ASP A 26 11.30 31.96 13.82
CA ASP A 26 9.96 32.56 13.79
C ASP A 26 8.88 31.52 14.15
N ASP A 27 8.97 30.31 13.59
CA ASP A 27 8.03 29.22 13.90
C ASP A 27 8.11 28.77 15.37
N ILE A 28 9.31 28.76 15.97
CA ILE A 28 9.49 28.45 17.41
C ILE A 28 8.79 29.50 18.28
N GLU A 29 8.97 30.79 17.97
CA GLU A 29 8.35 31.88 18.73
C GLU A 29 6.83 31.86 18.59
N ALA A 30 6.31 31.57 17.40
CA ALA A 30 4.88 31.61 17.12
C ALA A 30 4.12 30.35 17.57
N TYR A 31 4.71 29.16 17.44
CA TYR A 31 3.99 27.88 17.56
C TYR A 31 4.68 26.83 18.42
N GLY A 32 5.89 27.11 18.91
CA GLY A 32 6.69 26.18 19.71
C GLY A 32 7.60 25.26 18.87
N GLU A 33 8.50 24.57 19.58
CA GLU A 33 9.60 23.81 18.99
C GLU A 33 9.13 22.65 18.10
N ASN A 34 8.14 21.85 18.53
CA ASN A 34 7.66 20.70 17.77
C ASN A 34 7.06 21.12 16.41
N VAL A 35 6.25 22.20 16.39
CA VAL A 35 5.67 22.71 15.14
C VAL A 35 6.76 23.24 14.21
N ALA A 36 7.77 23.90 14.74
CA ALA A 36 8.91 24.37 13.95
C ALA A 36 9.71 23.21 13.32
N ILE A 37 9.95 22.13 14.09
CA ILE A 37 10.59 20.91 13.59
C ILE A 37 9.77 20.30 12.45
N ILE A 38 8.46 20.15 12.64
CA ILE A 38 7.56 19.60 11.63
C ILE A 38 7.58 20.45 10.35
N ASN A 39 7.46 21.77 10.49
CA ASN A 39 7.50 22.69 9.36
C ASN A 39 8.83 22.64 8.61
N GLU A 40 9.97 22.51 9.30
CA GLU A 40 11.26 22.34 8.64
C GLU A 40 11.38 21.00 7.90
N TRP A 41 10.91 19.89 8.47
CA TRP A 41 10.84 18.61 7.75
C TRP A 41 10.00 18.73 6.47
N GLN A 42 8.86 19.41 6.56
CA GLN A 42 8.00 19.67 5.41
C GLN A 42 8.73 20.52 4.36
N ARG A 43 9.33 21.66 4.76
CA ARG A 43 10.02 22.59 3.85
C ARG A 43 11.25 22.00 3.17
N ARG A 44 12.10 21.29 3.93
CA ARG A 44 13.44 20.89 3.49
C ARG A 44 13.50 19.48 2.92
N HIS A 45 12.67 18.58 3.42
CA HIS A 45 12.72 17.17 3.05
C HIS A 45 11.54 16.75 2.17
N PHE A 46 10.31 16.95 2.64
CA PHE A 46 9.14 16.42 1.95
C PHE A 46 8.74 17.23 0.72
N GLN A 47 8.54 18.55 0.85
CA GLN A 47 8.05 19.39 -0.23
C GLN A 47 8.92 19.31 -1.50
N PRO A 48 10.27 19.39 -1.42
CA PRO A 48 11.10 19.26 -2.62
C PRO A 48 10.98 17.90 -3.30
N ARG A 49 10.75 16.82 -2.55
CA ARG A 49 10.61 15.46 -3.09
C ARG A 49 9.21 15.23 -3.66
N ILE A 50 8.18 15.76 -3.00
CA ILE A 50 6.79 15.80 -3.49
C ILE A 50 6.72 16.55 -4.82
N ASP A 51 7.41 17.69 -4.94
CA ASP A 51 7.45 18.47 -6.18
C ASP A 51 8.13 17.74 -7.34
N ARG A 52 9.07 16.83 -7.04
CA ARG A 52 9.69 15.95 -8.05
C ARG A 52 8.78 14.81 -8.50
N LEU A 53 7.76 14.44 -7.72
CA LEU A 53 6.69 13.52 -8.15
C LEU A 53 5.69 14.19 -9.11
N LYS A 54 6.05 15.29 -9.77
CA LYS A 54 5.20 15.87 -10.81
C LYS A 54 5.47 15.15 -12.13
N PRO A 55 4.43 14.87 -12.95
CA PRO A 55 4.64 14.48 -14.33
C PRO A 55 5.56 15.52 -14.99
N PRO A 56 6.63 15.12 -15.69
CA PRO A 56 7.39 16.08 -16.47
C PRO A 56 6.48 16.72 -17.51
N THR A 57 6.79 17.96 -17.86
CA THR A 57 5.94 18.84 -18.69
C THR A 57 5.68 18.27 -20.10
N ASP A 58 6.51 17.32 -20.53
CA ASP A 58 6.40 16.57 -21.79
C ASP A 58 5.54 15.30 -21.69
N GLY A 59 5.01 15.00 -20.51
CA GLY A 59 4.06 13.91 -20.25
C GLY A 59 4.69 12.53 -20.01
N ALA A 60 6.01 12.37 -20.16
CA ALA A 60 6.68 11.07 -20.05
C ALA A 60 7.33 10.88 -18.67
N TRP A 61 6.65 10.20 -17.74
CA TRP A 61 7.28 9.89 -16.46
C TRP A 61 8.53 9.06 -16.65
N ILE A 62 9.54 9.36 -15.84
CA ILE A 62 10.67 8.48 -15.63
C ILE A 62 10.15 7.25 -14.86
N ILE A 63 9.78 6.21 -15.61
CA ILE A 63 9.42 4.91 -15.04
C ILE A 63 10.69 4.06 -15.08
N ASP A 64 11.59 4.34 -14.14
CA ASP A 64 12.79 3.53 -13.93
C ASP A 64 12.91 3.06 -12.47
N ARG A 65 13.81 2.11 -12.26
CA ARG A 65 14.00 1.46 -10.96
C ARG A 65 14.67 2.37 -9.93
N TYR A 66 15.47 3.33 -10.36
CA TYR A 66 16.14 4.26 -9.45
C TYR A 66 15.11 5.23 -8.88
N PHE A 67 14.27 5.79 -9.74
CA PHE A 67 13.21 6.68 -9.29
C PHE A 67 12.18 5.95 -8.42
N ALA A 68 11.82 4.69 -8.75
CA ALA A 68 10.95 3.88 -7.90
C ALA A 68 11.51 3.71 -6.47
N ARG A 69 12.82 3.53 -6.32
CA ARG A 69 13.46 3.48 -5.00
C ARG A 69 13.36 4.82 -4.26
N GLU A 70 13.53 5.94 -4.95
CA GLU A 70 13.35 7.26 -4.33
C GLU A 70 11.91 7.49 -3.85
N VAL A 71 10.92 7.02 -4.63
CA VAL A 71 9.51 7.05 -4.25
C VAL A 71 9.25 6.17 -3.03
N LEU A 72 9.79 4.95 -2.98
CA LEU A 72 9.66 4.06 -1.81
C LEU A 72 10.30 4.66 -0.56
N CYS A 73 11.49 5.25 -0.68
CA CYS A 73 12.12 5.98 0.41
C CYS A 73 11.24 7.16 0.88
N LEU A 74 10.56 7.85 -0.03
CA LEU A 74 9.66 8.95 0.31
C LEU A 74 8.40 8.43 1.03
N SER A 75 7.80 7.34 0.54
CA SER A 75 6.67 6.69 1.21
C SER A 75 7.04 6.22 2.61
N ARG A 76 8.24 5.66 2.78
CA ARG A 76 8.78 5.28 4.09
C ARG A 76 8.94 6.46 5.01
N ASP A 77 9.68 7.48 4.55
CA ASP A 77 9.97 8.64 5.38
C ASP A 77 8.68 9.34 5.79
N TRP A 78 7.70 9.45 4.87
CA TRP A 78 6.41 10.04 5.16
C TRP A 78 5.62 9.23 6.16
N TYR A 79 5.50 7.91 5.97
CA TYR A 79 4.76 7.04 6.89
C TYR A 79 5.32 7.12 8.32
N LEU A 80 6.64 7.03 8.47
CA LEU A 80 7.27 7.15 9.79
C LEU A 80 7.08 8.54 10.41
N PHE A 81 7.14 9.59 9.58
CA PHE A 81 6.88 10.96 10.03
C PHE A 81 5.43 11.16 10.46
N ASP A 82 4.48 10.61 9.70
CA ASP A 82 3.04 10.67 10.01
C ASP A 82 2.74 9.97 11.34
N CYS A 83 3.37 8.81 11.62
CA CYS A 83 3.26 8.15 12.91
C CYS A 83 3.75 9.04 14.08
N VAL A 84 4.86 9.76 13.89
CA VAL A 84 5.38 10.70 14.91
C VAL A 84 4.43 11.87 15.12
N VAL A 85 3.98 12.49 14.02
CA VAL A 85 3.13 13.69 14.09
C VAL A 85 1.77 13.36 14.70
N CYS A 86 1.21 12.17 14.42
CA CYS A 86 -0.07 11.75 15.00
C CYS A 86 -0.03 11.52 16.53
N GLU A 87 1.16 11.39 17.14
CA GLU A 87 1.30 11.27 18.60
C GLU A 87 1.26 12.65 19.29
N ASP A 88 1.52 13.73 18.56
CA ASP A 88 1.55 15.10 19.07
C ASP A 88 0.22 15.84 18.82
N GLU A 89 -0.27 16.59 19.80
CA GLU A 89 -1.42 17.49 19.62
C GLU A 89 -0.99 18.75 18.85
N LEU A 90 -1.19 18.76 17.53
CA LEU A 90 -0.90 19.93 16.70
C LEU A 90 -1.96 21.04 16.83
N PRO A 91 -1.55 22.33 16.73
CA PRO A 91 -2.51 23.42 16.57
C PRO A 91 -3.41 23.18 15.33
N PRO A 92 -4.71 23.55 15.37
CA PRO A 92 -5.66 23.21 14.31
C PRO A 92 -5.24 23.62 12.89
N LEU A 93 -4.67 24.82 12.73
CA LEU A 93 -4.19 25.30 11.42
C LEU A 93 -2.99 24.49 10.90
N THR A 94 -2.12 24.06 11.80
CA THR A 94 -0.96 23.22 11.47
C THR A 94 -1.42 21.82 11.08
N GLN A 95 -2.40 21.27 11.81
CA GLN A 95 -3.01 19.98 11.51
C GLN A 95 -3.66 19.99 10.12
N GLU A 96 -4.48 21.00 9.81
CA GLU A 96 -5.14 21.14 8.50
C GLU A 96 -4.11 21.22 7.36
N ALA A 97 -3.05 22.02 7.53
CA ALA A 97 -1.99 22.14 6.54
C ALA A 97 -1.20 20.83 6.37
N PHE A 98 -0.99 20.08 7.45
CA PHE A 98 -0.33 18.77 7.42
C PHE A 98 -1.19 17.74 6.67
N GLU A 99 -2.49 17.68 6.96
CA GLU A 99 -3.44 16.81 6.28
C GLU A 99 -3.56 17.13 4.78
N GLU A 100 -3.57 18.41 4.41
CA GLU A 100 -3.59 18.85 3.02
C GLU A 100 -2.35 18.37 2.26
N ARG A 101 -1.16 18.51 2.87
CA ARG A 101 0.09 18.00 2.29
C ARG A 101 0.07 16.48 2.18
N GLY A 102 -0.46 15.78 3.18
CA GLY A 102 -0.65 14.33 3.15
C GLY A 102 -1.55 13.89 2.00
N ARG A 103 -2.70 14.55 1.80
CA ARG A 103 -3.57 14.31 0.64
C ARG A 103 -2.83 14.54 -0.67
N SER A 104 -2.10 15.65 -0.81
CA SER A 104 -1.33 15.96 -2.03
C SER A 104 -0.25 14.93 -2.33
N LEU A 105 0.46 14.45 -1.29
CA LEU A 105 1.44 13.37 -1.44
C LEU A 105 0.76 12.08 -1.90
N LEU A 106 -0.32 11.65 -1.23
CA LEU A 106 -1.01 10.39 -1.55
C LEU A 106 -1.58 10.39 -2.96
N GLU A 107 -2.12 11.51 -3.44
CA GLU A 107 -2.55 11.68 -4.82
C GLU A 107 -1.38 11.44 -5.79
N LYS A 108 -0.23 12.07 -5.54
CA LYS A 108 0.97 11.94 -6.39
C LYS A 108 1.57 10.55 -6.36
N LEU A 109 1.63 9.92 -5.18
CA LEU A 109 2.05 8.53 -5.03
C LEU A 109 1.11 7.60 -5.80
N GLY A 110 -0.20 7.77 -5.64
CA GLY A 110 -1.21 7.00 -6.36
C GLY A 110 -1.06 7.08 -7.88
N GLU A 111 -0.89 8.29 -8.42
CA GLU A 111 -0.67 8.49 -9.85
C GLU A 111 0.67 7.93 -10.33
N TYR A 112 1.75 8.07 -9.54
CA TYR A 112 3.04 7.45 -9.85
C TYR A 112 2.92 5.93 -9.96
N TRP A 113 2.36 5.29 -8.93
CA TRP A 113 2.24 3.83 -8.87
C TRP A 113 1.33 3.24 -9.94
N LYS A 114 0.27 3.97 -10.29
CA LYS A 114 -0.57 3.68 -11.46
C LYS A 114 0.23 3.66 -12.75
N ARG A 115 1.08 4.65 -12.98
CA ARG A 115 1.95 4.71 -14.18
C ARG A 115 3.04 3.64 -14.14
N TYR A 116 3.67 3.43 -12.99
CA TYR A 116 4.65 2.37 -12.79
C TYR A 116 4.04 1.00 -13.14
N SER A 117 2.84 0.70 -12.62
CA SER A 117 2.13 -0.55 -12.91
C SER A 117 1.81 -0.70 -14.40
N ARG A 118 1.40 0.38 -15.08
CA ARG A 118 1.20 0.41 -16.54
C ARG A 118 2.48 0.11 -17.33
N GLY A 119 3.59 0.75 -16.96
CA GLY A 119 4.87 0.61 -17.65
C GLY A 119 5.59 -0.71 -17.39
N MET A 120 5.57 -1.19 -16.14
CA MET A 120 6.45 -2.27 -15.67
C MET A 120 5.71 -3.58 -15.38
N GLU A 121 4.46 -3.54 -14.93
CA GLU A 121 3.73 -4.72 -14.45
C GLU A 121 2.63 -5.20 -15.43
N THR A 122 2.07 -4.31 -16.27
CA THR A 122 0.89 -4.61 -17.11
C THR A 122 1.18 -5.54 -18.28
N TRP A 123 2.41 -5.54 -18.83
CA TRP A 123 2.80 -6.42 -19.96
C TRP A 123 2.58 -7.92 -19.68
N ARG A 124 2.53 -8.32 -18.40
CA ARG A 124 2.31 -9.72 -17.98
C ARG A 124 0.84 -10.11 -17.79
N THR A 125 -0.09 -9.15 -17.74
CA THR A 125 -1.51 -9.38 -17.38
C THR A 125 -2.40 -9.84 -18.54
N ARG A 126 -2.00 -9.64 -19.80
CA ARG A 126 -2.80 -10.06 -20.97
C ARG A 126 -2.87 -11.58 -21.20
N TRP A 127 -2.02 -12.37 -20.56
CA TRP A 127 -1.84 -13.80 -20.85
C TRP A 127 -2.29 -14.74 -19.72
N THR A 128 -2.93 -14.21 -18.67
CA THR A 128 -3.07 -14.91 -17.39
C THR A 128 -4.47 -15.42 -17.06
N PHE A 129 -5.48 -15.18 -17.92
CA PHE A 129 -6.87 -15.61 -17.65
C PHE A 129 -7.29 -16.95 -18.26
N ASP A 130 -6.54 -17.46 -19.23
CA ASP A 130 -6.78 -18.75 -19.87
C ASP A 130 -5.96 -19.86 -19.20
N PHE A 131 -6.24 -20.15 -17.93
CA PHE A 131 -5.54 -21.20 -17.19
C PHE A 131 -6.48 -22.27 -16.64
N THR A 132 -6.05 -23.52 -16.76
CA THR A 132 -6.67 -24.70 -16.15
C THR A 132 -5.86 -25.08 -14.92
N VAL A 133 -6.47 -25.05 -13.73
CA VAL A 133 -5.83 -25.47 -12.48
C VAL A 133 -5.62 -26.98 -12.53
N ASP A 134 -4.37 -27.42 -12.65
CA ASP A 134 -3.98 -28.82 -12.56
C ASP A 134 -3.96 -29.33 -11.11
N ASP A 135 -3.84 -30.65 -10.94
CA ASP A 135 -3.87 -31.30 -9.63
C ASP A 135 -2.72 -30.85 -8.72
N GLU A 136 -1.54 -30.58 -9.29
CA GLU A 136 -0.38 -30.08 -8.53
C GLU A 136 -0.66 -28.68 -7.97
N THR A 137 -1.25 -27.81 -8.80
CA THR A 137 -1.64 -26.47 -8.39
C THR A 137 -2.71 -26.55 -7.31
N GLU A 138 -3.75 -27.36 -7.50
CA GLU A 138 -4.80 -27.55 -6.50
C GLU A 138 -4.24 -28.04 -5.15
N HIS A 139 -3.26 -28.94 -5.18
CA HIS A 139 -2.54 -29.36 -3.99
C HIS A 139 -1.80 -28.20 -3.31
N LYS A 140 -1.08 -27.35 -4.07
CA LYS A 140 -0.41 -26.15 -3.52
C LYS A 140 -1.38 -25.16 -2.89
N LEU A 141 -2.54 -24.93 -3.51
CA LEU A 141 -3.58 -24.05 -2.94
C LEU A 141 -4.07 -24.59 -1.59
N ARG A 142 -4.32 -25.91 -1.50
CA ARG A 142 -4.73 -26.57 -0.24
C ARG A 142 -3.65 -26.47 0.84
N MET A 143 -2.39 -26.67 0.47
CA MET A 143 -1.27 -26.54 1.39
C MET A 143 -1.13 -25.12 1.92
N TRP A 144 -1.34 -24.09 1.07
CA TRP A 144 -1.35 -22.71 1.52
C TRP A 144 -2.47 -22.44 2.54
N CYS A 145 -3.71 -22.86 2.25
CA CYS A 145 -4.81 -22.72 3.21
C CYS A 145 -4.53 -23.43 4.55
N LEU A 146 -3.86 -24.59 4.51
CA LEU A 146 -3.47 -25.32 5.71
C LEU A 146 -2.45 -24.54 6.56
N VAL A 147 -1.44 -23.94 5.92
CA VAL A 147 -0.43 -23.10 6.59
C VAL A 147 -1.09 -21.88 7.22
N GLU A 148 -2.02 -21.24 6.51
CA GLU A 148 -2.78 -20.09 7.00
C GLU A 148 -3.89 -20.44 8.00
N ARG A 149 -4.09 -21.74 8.29
CA ARG A 149 -5.16 -22.27 9.15
C ARG A 149 -6.57 -21.85 8.69
N LEU A 150 -6.80 -21.83 7.38
CA LEU A 150 -8.07 -21.47 6.76
C LEU A 150 -8.86 -22.72 6.37
N ASP A 151 -10.14 -22.76 6.76
CA ASP A 151 -11.07 -23.75 6.22
C ASP A 151 -11.44 -23.39 4.77
N MET A 152 -10.82 -24.09 3.82
CA MET A 152 -11.02 -23.86 2.39
C MET A 152 -12.48 -24.09 1.94
N TYR A 153 -13.22 -25.01 2.58
CA TYR A 153 -14.61 -25.27 2.21
C TYR A 153 -15.51 -24.12 2.65
N GLN A 154 -15.29 -23.60 3.86
CA GLN A 154 -16.02 -22.44 4.35
C GLN A 154 -15.67 -21.19 3.55
N LEU A 155 -14.38 -20.95 3.26
CA LEU A 155 -13.95 -19.81 2.44
C LEU A 155 -14.59 -19.86 1.05
N LYS A 156 -14.57 -21.04 0.42
CA LYS A 156 -15.24 -21.26 -0.87
C LYS A 156 -16.73 -20.96 -0.78
N LYS A 157 -17.41 -21.46 0.27
CA LYS A 157 -18.84 -21.23 0.46
C LYS A 157 -19.14 -19.73 0.52
N ILE A 158 -18.41 -18.98 1.36
CA ILE A 158 -18.58 -17.53 1.51
C ILE A 158 -18.35 -16.81 0.17
N LEU A 159 -17.29 -17.15 -0.56
CA LEU A 159 -16.94 -16.49 -1.83
C LEU A 159 -17.73 -17.00 -3.06
N THR A 160 -18.73 -17.87 -2.88
CA THR A 160 -19.57 -18.40 -3.98
C THR A 160 -21.04 -18.00 -3.83
N ASP A 161 -21.48 -17.48 -2.69
CA ASP A 161 -22.91 -17.39 -2.32
C ASP A 161 -23.67 -16.19 -2.92
N GLU A 162 -23.05 -15.35 -3.75
CA GLU A 162 -23.70 -14.16 -4.32
C GLU A 162 -23.52 -14.13 -5.84
N GLU A 163 -24.58 -13.71 -6.56
CA GLU A 163 -24.80 -13.77 -8.02
C GLU A 163 -23.73 -13.10 -8.92
N GLU A 164 -22.61 -12.64 -8.35
CA GLU A 164 -21.44 -12.16 -9.07
C GLU A 164 -20.63 -13.33 -9.66
N THR A 165 -19.87 -13.09 -10.73
CA THR A 165 -18.94 -14.08 -11.28
C THR A 165 -18.05 -14.62 -10.16
N SER A 166 -18.32 -15.86 -9.74
CA SER A 166 -17.86 -16.48 -8.49
C SER A 166 -16.54 -15.89 -7.97
N LEU A 167 -16.59 -15.04 -6.95
CA LEU A 167 -15.42 -14.41 -6.31
C LEU A 167 -14.36 -15.46 -5.94
N TRP A 168 -14.80 -16.68 -5.63
CA TRP A 168 -13.94 -17.84 -5.45
C TRP A 168 -13.00 -18.11 -6.63
N ARG A 169 -13.46 -17.95 -7.88
CA ARG A 169 -12.62 -18.07 -9.09
C ARG A 169 -11.54 -17.00 -9.11
N VAL A 170 -11.90 -15.74 -8.85
CA VAL A 170 -10.97 -14.60 -8.82
C VAL A 170 -9.94 -14.79 -7.70
N PHE A 171 -10.40 -15.20 -6.52
CA PHE A 171 -9.54 -15.54 -5.39
C PHE A 171 -8.56 -16.66 -5.73
N ARG A 172 -9.04 -17.78 -6.28
CA ARG A 172 -8.18 -18.91 -6.68
C ARG A 172 -7.13 -18.48 -7.70
N MET A 173 -7.48 -17.59 -8.63
CA MET A 173 -6.52 -17.04 -9.60
C MET A 173 -5.45 -16.18 -8.91
N GLY A 174 -5.86 -15.29 -7.99
CA GLY A 174 -4.93 -14.52 -7.18
C GLY A 174 -3.99 -15.39 -6.34
N LEU A 175 -4.54 -16.42 -5.67
CA LEU A 175 -3.75 -17.37 -4.88
C LEU A 175 -2.79 -18.18 -5.74
N PHE A 176 -3.20 -18.62 -6.93
CA PHE A 176 -2.31 -19.27 -7.89
C PHE A 176 -1.10 -18.38 -8.23
N HIS A 177 -1.33 -17.10 -8.53
CA HIS A 177 -0.24 -16.18 -8.85
C HIS A 177 0.68 -15.89 -7.65
N CYS A 178 0.11 -15.87 -6.45
CA CYS A 178 0.84 -15.77 -5.19
C CYS A 178 1.77 -16.98 -4.99
N VAL A 179 1.24 -18.21 -5.02
CA VAL A 179 2.05 -19.43 -4.79
C VAL A 179 3.11 -19.68 -5.87
N GLN A 180 2.87 -19.20 -7.10
CA GLN A 180 3.84 -19.25 -8.19
C GLN A 180 4.86 -18.11 -8.15
N GLY A 181 4.70 -17.15 -7.23
CA GLY A 181 5.55 -15.96 -7.14
C GLY A 181 5.51 -15.08 -8.40
N ARG A 182 4.43 -15.12 -9.18
CA ARG A 182 4.32 -14.41 -10.47
C ARG A 182 4.03 -12.92 -10.28
N TRP A 183 3.15 -12.60 -9.34
CA TRP A 183 2.68 -11.23 -9.09
C TRP A 183 2.72 -10.87 -7.60
N PRO A 184 3.13 -9.64 -7.23
CA PRO A 184 3.83 -8.67 -8.08
C PRO A 184 5.11 -9.27 -8.68
N SER A 185 5.75 -8.61 -9.65
CA SER A 185 6.99 -9.16 -10.19
C SER A 185 8.05 -9.36 -9.09
N ARG A 186 8.89 -10.40 -9.22
CA ARG A 186 10.03 -10.63 -8.31
C ARG A 186 10.90 -9.37 -8.17
N TYR A 187 11.14 -8.67 -9.28
CA TYR A 187 11.89 -7.42 -9.29
C TYR A 187 11.29 -6.34 -8.39
N PHE A 188 9.96 -6.26 -8.31
CA PHE A 188 9.27 -5.34 -7.42
C PHE A 188 9.42 -5.77 -5.95
N ARG A 189 9.20 -7.05 -5.64
CA ARG A 189 9.32 -7.58 -4.27
C ARG A 189 10.74 -7.48 -3.68
N GLU A 190 11.76 -7.52 -4.53
CA GLU A 190 13.15 -7.38 -4.11
C GLU A 190 13.59 -5.91 -3.96
N MET A 191 12.71 -4.93 -4.22
CA MET A 191 13.02 -3.53 -3.94
C MET A 191 13.00 -3.27 -2.44
N GLN A 192 14.04 -2.62 -1.94
CA GLN A 192 14.08 -2.16 -0.56
C GLN A 192 12.90 -1.20 -0.29
N HIS A 193 12.25 -1.36 0.87
CA HIS A 193 11.14 -0.51 1.33
C HIS A 193 9.84 -0.64 0.52
N TRP A 194 9.67 -1.69 -0.27
CA TRP A 194 8.48 -1.91 -1.08
C TRP A 194 7.19 -1.93 -0.23
N GLU A 195 7.27 -2.41 1.02
CA GLU A 195 6.19 -2.45 2.00
C GLU A 195 5.62 -1.06 2.33
N TYR A 196 6.46 -0.02 2.32
CA TYR A 196 6.03 1.33 2.68
C TYR A 196 5.14 1.99 1.62
N ARG A 197 5.13 1.48 0.38
CA ARG A 197 4.10 1.84 -0.60
C ARG A 197 2.72 1.53 -0.05
N PHE A 198 2.54 0.37 0.58
CA PHE A 198 1.25 -0.08 1.06
C PHE A 198 0.87 0.58 2.38
N LEU A 199 1.82 0.72 3.30
CA LEU A 199 1.62 1.43 4.55
C LEU A 199 1.15 2.85 4.30
N ALA A 200 1.85 3.60 3.43
CA ALA A 200 1.43 4.96 3.06
C ALA A 200 0.05 4.97 2.37
N MET A 201 -0.16 4.11 1.38
CA MET A 201 -1.41 4.12 0.59
C MET A 201 -2.63 3.54 1.33
N SER A 202 -2.45 2.79 2.42
CA SER A 202 -3.57 2.30 3.25
C SER A 202 -4.37 3.42 3.89
N ARG A 203 -3.78 4.61 4.07
CA ARG A 203 -4.49 5.81 4.53
C ARG A 203 -5.64 6.20 3.59
N CYS A 204 -5.52 5.90 2.30
CA CYS A 204 -6.57 6.14 1.30
C CYS A 204 -7.82 5.25 1.48
N LEU A 205 -7.75 4.21 2.31
CA LEU A 205 -8.88 3.32 2.61
C LEU A 205 -9.72 3.79 3.80
N TRP A 206 -9.27 4.84 4.50
CA TRP A 206 -9.99 5.39 5.64
C TRP A 206 -11.24 6.16 5.18
N PRO A 207 -12.30 6.24 6.02
CA PRO A 207 -13.57 6.84 5.61
C PRO A 207 -13.48 8.27 5.06
N ASP A 208 -12.57 9.08 5.60
CA ASP A 208 -12.34 10.48 5.19
C ASP A 208 -11.60 10.61 3.86
N MET A 209 -10.89 9.58 3.39
CA MET A 209 -10.13 9.59 2.13
C MET A 209 -10.70 8.66 1.06
N LEU A 210 -11.57 7.71 1.43
CA LEU A 210 -12.05 6.65 0.54
C LEU A 210 -12.68 7.18 -0.75
N HIS A 211 -13.32 8.34 -0.69
CA HIS A 211 -13.99 8.97 -1.83
C HIS A 211 -13.03 9.57 -2.86
N LEU A 212 -11.74 9.72 -2.54
CA LEU A 212 -10.74 10.36 -3.39
C LEU A 212 -10.16 9.40 -4.45
N GLY A 213 -10.24 8.08 -4.23
CA GLY A 213 -9.88 7.09 -5.25
C GLY A 213 -8.41 7.15 -5.71
N TYR A 214 -7.49 7.59 -4.86
CA TYR A 214 -6.08 7.79 -5.24
C TYR A 214 -5.33 6.50 -5.59
N ILE A 215 -5.78 5.35 -5.09
CA ILE A 215 -5.22 4.06 -5.46
C ILE A 215 -5.64 3.75 -6.90
N GLY A 216 -4.68 3.77 -7.82
CA GLY A 216 -4.91 3.61 -9.27
C GLY A 216 -4.41 2.31 -9.87
N ASP A 217 -3.87 1.37 -9.08
CA ASP A 217 -3.39 0.08 -9.58
C ASP A 217 -3.65 -1.09 -8.62
N PRO A 218 -3.74 -2.33 -9.17
CA PRO A 218 -4.03 -3.52 -8.38
C PRO A 218 -3.03 -3.85 -7.29
N VAL A 219 -1.72 -3.67 -7.55
CA VAL A 219 -0.69 -4.08 -6.60
C VAL A 219 -0.73 -3.18 -5.36
N THR A 220 -0.86 -1.86 -5.55
CA THR A 220 -1.08 -0.94 -4.42
C THR A 220 -2.33 -1.30 -3.66
N LEU A 221 -3.45 -1.52 -4.36
CA LEU A 221 -4.74 -1.83 -3.72
C LEU A 221 -4.64 -3.05 -2.80
N GLY A 222 -4.10 -4.16 -3.32
CA GLY A 222 -3.96 -5.40 -2.55
C GLY A 222 -3.12 -5.23 -1.29
N GLY A 223 -1.92 -4.65 -1.42
CA GLY A 223 -1.06 -4.42 -0.27
C GLY A 223 -1.62 -3.42 0.73
N ALA A 224 -2.23 -2.32 0.25
CA ALA A 224 -2.86 -1.32 1.11
C ALA A 224 -4.04 -1.92 1.90
N MET A 225 -4.84 -2.78 1.27
CA MET A 225 -5.94 -3.50 1.91
C MET A 225 -5.42 -4.45 3.00
N ALA A 226 -4.31 -5.14 2.75
CA ALA A 226 -3.66 -5.98 3.75
C ALA A 226 -3.24 -5.18 4.97
N CYS A 227 -2.61 -4.02 4.77
CA CYS A 227 -2.15 -3.12 5.83
C CYS A 227 -3.31 -2.55 6.66
N TYR A 228 -4.35 -2.04 5.98
CA TYR A 228 -5.48 -1.35 6.61
C TYR A 228 -6.17 -2.20 7.68
N ASN A 229 -6.36 -3.49 7.42
CA ASN A 229 -7.07 -4.41 8.31
C ASN A 229 -6.14 -5.35 9.09
N MET A 230 -4.82 -5.15 9.06
CA MET A 230 -3.83 -6.13 9.58
C MET A 230 -4.05 -6.51 11.06
N ASN A 231 -4.59 -5.60 11.87
CA ASN A 231 -4.88 -5.88 13.28
C ASN A 231 -5.93 -6.98 13.47
N GLN A 232 -6.92 -7.10 12.57
CA GLN A 232 -7.93 -8.16 12.62
C GLN A 232 -7.30 -9.54 12.32
N TYR A 233 -6.33 -9.58 11.40
CA TYR A 233 -5.64 -10.80 11.02
C TYR A 233 -4.77 -11.37 12.15
N LYS A 234 -4.13 -10.50 12.94
CA LYS A 234 -3.25 -10.89 14.06
C LYS A 234 -3.99 -11.51 15.25
N MET A 235 -5.32 -11.51 15.26
CA MET A 235 -6.11 -12.18 16.29
C MET A 235 -5.99 -13.72 16.09
N ASP A 236 -5.71 -14.48 17.15
CA ASP A 236 -5.46 -15.94 17.07
C ASP A 236 -6.76 -16.77 16.99
N ASP A 237 -7.67 -16.36 16.11
CA ASP A 237 -8.96 -17.02 15.86
C ASP A 237 -9.10 -17.34 14.38
N SER A 238 -9.23 -18.63 14.05
CA SER A 238 -9.40 -19.10 12.67
C SER A 238 -10.67 -18.55 12.02
N HIS A 239 -11.74 -18.31 12.79
CA HIS A 239 -12.97 -17.72 12.25
C HIS A 239 -12.76 -16.25 11.86
N GLN A 240 -12.01 -15.49 12.66
CA GLN A 240 -11.68 -14.09 12.36
C GLN A 240 -10.73 -14.00 11.17
N ARG A 241 -9.75 -14.90 11.04
CA ARG A 241 -8.90 -14.97 9.84
C ARG A 241 -9.73 -15.28 8.60
N LEU A 242 -10.65 -16.24 8.69
CA LEU A 242 -11.55 -16.57 7.58
C LEU A 242 -12.37 -15.35 7.13
N ALA A 243 -12.99 -14.64 8.08
CA ALA A 243 -13.74 -13.41 7.81
C ALA A 243 -12.84 -12.33 7.21
N TYR A 244 -11.64 -12.12 7.76
CA TYR A 244 -10.65 -11.20 7.23
C TYR A 244 -10.33 -11.47 5.76
N TYR A 245 -10.04 -12.73 5.37
CA TYR A 245 -9.77 -13.05 3.97
C TYR A 245 -10.99 -12.81 3.09
N ALA A 246 -12.17 -13.27 3.52
CA ALA A 246 -13.39 -13.12 2.74
C ALA A 246 -13.74 -11.64 2.50
N ASP A 247 -13.76 -10.84 3.56
CA ASP A 247 -14.13 -9.41 3.52
C ASP A 247 -13.15 -8.62 2.65
N ASN A 248 -11.83 -8.83 2.82
CA ASN A 248 -10.83 -8.12 2.03
C ASN A 248 -10.86 -8.52 0.55
N VAL A 249 -11.12 -9.79 0.23
CA VAL A 249 -11.30 -10.24 -1.17
C VAL A 249 -12.51 -9.58 -1.81
N SER A 250 -13.65 -9.57 -1.11
CA SER A 250 -14.87 -8.89 -1.58
C SER A 250 -14.64 -7.38 -1.75
N ASN A 251 -14.01 -6.72 -0.78
CA ASN A 251 -13.70 -5.29 -0.85
C ASN A 251 -12.76 -4.96 -2.01
N ILE A 252 -11.75 -5.78 -2.27
CA ILE A 252 -10.86 -5.62 -3.43
C ILE A 252 -11.67 -5.71 -4.73
N PHE A 253 -12.49 -6.75 -4.89
CA PHE A 253 -13.29 -6.92 -6.11
C PHE A 253 -14.26 -5.76 -6.32
N GLN A 254 -15.01 -5.38 -5.29
CA GLN A 254 -15.92 -4.24 -5.32
C GLN A 254 -15.19 -2.93 -5.66
N PHE A 255 -13.99 -2.70 -5.12
CA PHE A 255 -13.19 -1.52 -5.44
C PHE A 255 -12.81 -1.49 -6.93
N VAL A 256 -12.31 -2.60 -7.46
CA VAL A 256 -11.91 -2.74 -8.87
C VAL A 256 -13.11 -2.54 -9.80
N ASN A 257 -14.25 -3.14 -9.45
CA ASN A 257 -15.50 -3.01 -10.20
C ASN A 257 -16.03 -1.57 -10.18
N LYS A 258 -16.10 -0.94 -9.00
CA LYS A 258 -16.55 0.45 -8.81
C LYS A 258 -15.73 1.45 -9.62
N HIS A 259 -14.43 1.21 -9.77
CA HIS A 259 -13.54 2.09 -10.54
C HIS A 259 -13.39 1.69 -12.01
N ALA A 260 -14.19 0.71 -12.51
CA ALA A 260 -14.21 0.26 -13.90
C ALA A 260 -12.82 -0.13 -14.45
N TRP A 261 -12.04 -0.87 -13.65
CA TRP A 261 -10.71 -1.31 -14.05
C TRP A 261 -10.78 -2.55 -14.95
N GLU A 262 -10.70 -2.36 -16.27
CA GLU A 262 -10.79 -3.47 -17.21
C GLU A 262 -9.45 -4.18 -17.50
N PRO A 263 -9.42 -5.53 -17.60
CA PRO A 263 -10.50 -6.47 -17.25
C PRO A 263 -10.65 -6.63 -15.74
N VAL A 264 -11.88 -6.51 -15.21
CA VAL A 264 -12.16 -6.48 -13.76
C VAL A 264 -11.59 -7.69 -13.02
N GLU A 265 -11.91 -8.91 -13.44
CA GLU A 265 -11.43 -10.12 -12.77
C GLU A 265 -9.89 -10.20 -12.74
N ALA A 266 -9.22 -9.72 -13.79
CA ALA A 266 -7.77 -9.74 -13.87
C ALA A 266 -7.10 -8.76 -12.93
N LYS A 267 -7.65 -7.56 -12.85
CA LYS A 267 -7.19 -6.53 -11.93
C LYS A 267 -7.48 -6.94 -10.49
N ALA A 268 -8.64 -7.50 -10.19
CA ALA A 268 -8.96 -8.03 -8.87
C ALA A 268 -8.04 -9.20 -8.48
N SER A 269 -7.78 -10.16 -9.37
CA SER A 269 -6.87 -11.28 -9.10
C SER A 269 -5.44 -10.81 -8.81
N GLN A 270 -4.96 -9.79 -9.53
CA GLN A 270 -3.64 -9.20 -9.29
C GLN A 270 -3.56 -8.51 -7.92
N ALA A 271 -4.62 -7.79 -7.53
CA ALA A 271 -4.71 -7.17 -6.22
C ALA A 271 -4.77 -8.23 -5.12
N ILE A 272 -5.58 -9.27 -5.28
CA ILE A 272 -5.64 -10.39 -4.33
C ILE A 272 -4.27 -11.06 -4.18
N SER A 273 -3.54 -11.30 -5.29
CA SER A 273 -2.18 -11.85 -5.21
C SER A 273 -1.24 -10.99 -4.36
N ALA A 274 -1.30 -9.66 -4.49
CA ALA A 274 -0.48 -8.75 -3.69
C ALA A 274 -0.90 -8.75 -2.20
N PHE A 275 -2.21 -8.79 -1.93
CA PHE A 275 -2.77 -8.93 -0.59
C PHE A 275 -2.30 -10.22 0.11
N LEU A 276 -2.36 -11.36 -0.58
CA LEU A 276 -1.95 -12.66 -0.06
C LEU A 276 -0.44 -12.73 0.24
N ILE A 277 0.40 -12.16 -0.62
CA ILE A 277 1.85 -12.11 -0.39
C ILE A 277 2.15 -11.30 0.86
N TYR A 278 1.58 -10.10 0.97
CA TYR A 278 1.87 -9.22 2.09
C TYR A 278 1.44 -9.82 3.43
N THR A 279 0.26 -10.46 3.47
CA THR A 279 -0.24 -11.13 4.68
C THR A 279 0.64 -12.31 5.10
N THR A 280 1.12 -13.11 4.13
CA THR A 280 2.01 -14.26 4.41
C THR A 280 3.39 -13.81 4.89
N GLU A 281 4.00 -12.79 4.25
CA GLU A 281 5.34 -12.31 4.59
C GLU A 281 5.37 -11.58 5.94
N SER A 282 4.29 -10.86 6.29
CA SER A 282 4.16 -10.16 7.58
C SER A 282 4.11 -11.10 8.80
N GLN A 283 4.01 -12.42 8.61
CA GLN A 283 4.10 -13.40 9.71
C GLN A 283 5.54 -13.75 10.10
N VAL A 284 6.52 -13.44 9.27
CA VAL A 284 7.92 -13.87 9.45
C VAL A 284 8.74 -12.87 10.27
N GLU A 285 8.21 -11.67 10.51
CA GLU A 285 8.81 -10.58 11.29
C GLU A 285 8.21 -10.45 12.69
#